data_AF-A0A5N9EA20-F1
#
_entry.id   AF-A0A5N9EA20-F1
#
_cell.length_a   1.000
_cell.length_b   1.000
_cell.length_c   1.000
_cell.angle_alpha   90.00
_cell.angle_beta   90.00
_cell.angle_gamma   90.00
#
_symmetry.space_group_name_H-M   'P 1'
#
loop_
_entity.id
_entity.type
_entity.pdbx_description
1 polymer ?
#
loop_
_entity_poly.entity_id
_entity_poly.type
_entity_poly.pdbx_seq_one_letter_code
_entity_poly.pdbx_strand_id
1 'polypeptide(L)'
;MHCPEQLVELRKDYQTIGGLDAETLAVSDNQLSGAERAINHLDLGFPVLFDPEAVVIQRFGVSDTLNDGYDTPSVFVIDKNGDIL
;
A
#
# COMPACT_ATOMS: atom_id res chain seq x y z
N MET A 1 -14.73 1.14 4.43
CA MET A 1 -13.26 1.13 4.35
C MET A 1 -12.84 -0.33 4.20
N HIS A 2 -12.29 -0.74 3.05
CA HIS A 2 -12.07 -2.15 2.65
C HIS A 2 -10.58 -2.48 2.41
N CYS A 3 -9.66 -1.71 3.02
CA CYS A 3 -8.22 -1.84 2.74
C CYS A 3 -7.66 -3.27 2.93
N PRO A 4 -8.04 -4.03 3.97
CA PRO A 4 -7.58 -5.41 4.11
C PRO A 4 -8.00 -6.32 2.94
N GLU A 5 -9.22 -6.16 2.43
CA GLU A 5 -9.74 -6.96 1.32
C GLU A 5 -9.00 -6.63 0.03
N GLN A 6 -8.74 -5.33 -0.22
CA GLN A 6 -7.97 -4.89 -1.39
C GLN A 6 -6.54 -5.45 -1.39
N LEU A 7 -5.88 -5.49 -0.23
CA LEU A 7 -4.54 -6.08 -0.09
C LEU A 7 -4.55 -7.61 -0.31
N VAL A 8 -5.58 -8.30 0.18
CA VAL A 8 -5.74 -9.75 -0.01
C VAL A 8 -6.04 -10.10 -1.47
N GLU A 9 -6.81 -9.27 -2.18
CA GLU A 9 -7.03 -9.44 -3.62
C GLU A 9 -5.71 -9.26 -4.38
N LEU A 10 -4.95 -8.19 -4.09
CA LEU A 10 -3.67 -7.93 -4.75
C LEU A 10 -2.64 -9.06 -4.56
N ARG A 11 -2.68 -9.75 -3.41
CA ARG A 11 -1.84 -10.92 -3.15
C ARG A 11 -2.02 -12.03 -4.21
N LYS A 12 -3.21 -12.20 -4.76
CA LYS A 12 -3.48 -13.25 -5.77
C LYS A 12 -2.63 -13.08 -7.01
N ASP A 13 -2.28 -11.84 -7.35
CA ASP A 13 -1.51 -11.49 -8.55
C ASP A 13 -0.03 -11.23 -8.24
N TYR A 14 0.40 -11.30 -6.98
CA TYR A 14 1.76 -10.94 -6.57
C TYR A 14 2.84 -11.72 -7.35
N GLN A 15 2.65 -13.03 -7.54
CA GLN A 15 3.58 -13.85 -8.33
C GLN A 15 3.58 -13.48 -9.81
N THR A 16 2.42 -13.10 -10.35
CA THR A 16 2.31 -12.65 -11.74
C THR A 16 3.02 -11.32 -11.94
N ILE A 17 2.86 -10.38 -11.00
CA ILE A 17 3.58 -9.09 -11.00
C ILE A 17 5.09 -9.32 -10.89
N GLY A 18 5.53 -10.18 -9.96
CA GLY A 18 6.94 -10.56 -9.82
C GLY A 18 7.54 -11.17 -11.09
N GLY A 19 6.75 -11.97 -11.82
CA GLY A 19 7.13 -12.54 -13.12
C GLY A 19 7.36 -11.50 -14.23
N LEU A 20 6.94 -10.26 -14.04
CA LEU A 20 7.16 -9.13 -14.96
C LEU A 20 8.41 -8.31 -14.61
N ASP A 21 9.27 -8.79 -13.70
CA ASP A 21 10.43 -8.06 -13.19
C ASP A 21 10.00 -6.75 -12.49
N ALA A 22 8.94 -6.86 -11.67
CA ALA A 22 8.36 -5.79 -10.87
C ALA A 22 8.18 -6.24 -9.41
N GLU A 23 8.04 -5.29 -8.50
CA GLU A 23 7.82 -5.53 -7.07
C GLU A 23 6.53 -4.87 -6.61
N THR A 24 5.80 -5.53 -5.72
CA THR A 24 4.60 -4.97 -5.08
C THR A 24 4.96 -4.53 -3.68
N LEU A 25 4.58 -3.30 -3.31
CA LEU A 25 4.80 -2.76 -1.97
C LEU A 25 3.57 -2.01 -1.50
N ALA A 26 3.17 -2.24 -0.25
CA ALA A 26 2.12 -1.47 0.40
C ALA A 26 2.74 -0.43 1.33
N VAL A 27 2.15 0.77 1.38
CA VAL A 27 2.58 1.86 2.26
C VAL A 27 1.39 2.25 3.16
N SER A 28 1.64 2.44 4.46
CA SER A 28 0.61 2.87 5.41
C SER A 28 1.17 3.78 6.50
N ASP A 29 0.38 4.77 6.93
CA ASP A 29 0.67 5.69 8.04
C ASP A 29 0.37 5.11 9.43
N ASN A 30 -0.47 4.07 9.51
CA ASN A 30 -1.02 3.58 10.76
C ASN A 30 0.05 2.98 11.68
N GLN A 31 0.22 3.57 12.87
CA GLN A 31 1.07 3.06 13.94
C GLN A 31 0.56 1.70 14.49
N LEU A 32 1.09 0.62 13.94
CA LEU A 32 1.92 -0.40 14.61
C LEU A 32 1.49 -1.08 15.93
N SER A 33 0.25 -0.97 16.41
CA SER A 33 -0.24 -1.85 17.51
C SER A 33 -1.44 -2.70 17.12
N GLY A 34 -2.37 -2.15 16.35
CA GLY A 34 -3.49 -2.88 15.75
C GLY A 34 -3.23 -3.31 14.30
N ALA A 35 -2.72 -2.37 13.48
CA ALA A 35 -2.49 -2.58 12.05
C ALA A 35 -1.39 -3.62 11.79
N GLU A 36 -0.30 -3.61 12.56
CA GLU A 36 0.77 -4.61 12.43
C GLU A 36 0.28 -6.03 12.70
N ARG A 37 -0.53 -6.23 13.75
CA ARG A 37 -1.15 -7.53 14.01
C ARG A 37 -2.08 -7.91 12.87
N ALA A 38 -2.95 -7.01 12.41
CA ALA A 38 -3.85 -7.30 11.31
C ALA A 38 -3.08 -7.71 10.05
N ILE A 39 -2.07 -6.93 9.64
CA ILE A 39 -1.26 -7.15 8.45
C ILE A 39 -0.42 -8.44 8.56
N ASN A 40 0.20 -8.70 9.71
CA ASN A 40 0.94 -9.95 9.94
C ASN A 40 0.03 -11.20 9.86
N HIS A 41 -1.25 -11.09 10.21
CA HIS A 41 -2.20 -12.20 10.03
C HIS A 41 -2.67 -12.38 8.58
N LEU A 42 -2.54 -11.36 7.72
CA LEU A 42 -3.02 -11.45 6.33
C LEU A 42 -2.10 -12.27 5.43
N ASP A 43 -0.85 -12.52 5.84
CA ASP A 43 0.14 -13.27 5.06
C ASP A 43 0.17 -12.80 3.59
N LEU A 44 0.48 -11.51 3.41
CA LEU A 44 0.36 -10.82 2.13
C LEU A 44 1.41 -11.29 1.11
N GLY A 45 2.52 -11.85 1.56
CA GLY A 45 3.63 -12.30 0.70
C GLY A 45 4.52 -11.17 0.15
N PHE A 46 4.03 -9.93 0.11
CA PHE A 46 4.78 -8.75 -0.32
C PHE A 46 5.10 -7.79 0.84
N PRO A 47 6.14 -6.94 0.70
CA PRO A 47 6.54 -5.98 1.74
C PRO A 47 5.48 -4.93 2.06
N VAL A 48 5.42 -4.55 3.33
CA VAL A 48 4.63 -3.42 3.83
C VAL A 48 5.56 -2.43 4.52
N LEU A 49 5.54 -1.19 4.06
CA LEU A 49 6.34 -0.08 4.59
C LEU A 49 5.45 0.84 5.43
N PHE A 50 5.91 1.18 6.63
CA PHE A 50 5.20 2.12 7.50
C PHE A 50 5.79 3.52 7.33
N ASP A 51 4.93 4.49 7.05
CA ASP A 51 5.22 5.92 6.92
C ASP A 51 4.59 6.69 8.09
N PRO A 52 5.12 6.55 9.32
CA PRO A 52 4.45 7.00 10.54
C PRO A 52 4.23 8.53 10.62
N GLU A 53 5.00 9.30 9.86
CA GLU A 53 4.89 10.76 9.76
C GLU A 53 4.10 11.19 8.50
N ALA A 54 3.54 10.24 7.75
CA ALA A 54 2.80 10.42 6.51
C ALA A 54 3.56 11.24 5.43
N VAL A 55 4.90 11.24 5.44
CA VAL A 55 5.72 12.07 4.54
C VAL A 55 5.63 11.60 3.09
N VAL A 56 5.66 10.28 2.88
CA VAL A 56 5.51 9.67 1.55
C VAL A 56 4.06 9.83 1.10
N ILE A 57 3.11 9.46 1.96
CA ILE A 57 1.67 9.49 1.65
C ILE A 57 1.23 10.90 1.22
N GLN A 58 1.66 11.94 1.94
CA GLN A 58 1.37 13.33 1.58
C GLN A 58 1.98 13.73 0.23
N ARG A 59 3.19 13.26 -0.09
CA ARG A 59 3.85 13.55 -1.38
C ARG A 59 3.13 12.91 -2.57
N PHE A 60 2.48 11.76 -2.35
CA PHE A 60 1.63 11.11 -3.35
C PHE A 60 0.22 11.73 -3.44
N GLY A 61 -0.12 12.67 -2.54
CA GLY A 61 -1.34 13.46 -2.63
C GLY A 61 -2.63 12.67 -2.38
N VAL A 62 -2.56 11.58 -1.61
CA VAL A 62 -3.69 10.68 -1.35
C VAL A 62 -4.40 10.92 -0.02
N SER A 63 -3.90 11.86 0.79
CA SER A 63 -4.50 12.21 2.07
C SER A 63 -5.76 13.04 1.90
N ASP A 64 -6.83 12.64 2.60
CA ASP A 64 -8.10 13.35 2.71
C ASP A 64 -8.76 13.75 1.38
N THR A 65 -8.53 12.98 0.30
CA THR A 65 -9.08 13.32 -1.03
C THR A 65 -10.61 13.19 -1.09
N LEU A 66 -11.20 12.47 -0.12
CA LEU A 66 -12.64 12.30 0.04
C LEU A 66 -13.27 13.24 1.09
N ASN A 67 -12.49 14.14 1.71
CA ASN A 67 -12.91 15.00 2.82
C ASN A 67 -13.49 14.22 4.02
N ASP A 68 -12.93 13.06 4.32
CA ASP A 68 -13.34 12.17 5.42
C ASP A 68 -12.28 12.05 6.53
N GLY A 69 -11.14 12.75 6.39
CA GLY A 69 -10.03 12.75 7.31
C GLY A 69 -9.13 11.51 7.24
N TYR A 70 -9.29 10.66 6.22
CA TYR A 70 -8.49 9.44 6.02
C TYR A 70 -7.66 9.48 4.74
N ASP A 71 -6.60 8.69 4.71
CA ASP A 71 -5.91 8.40 3.47
C ASP A 71 -6.80 7.59 2.53
N THR A 72 -6.85 8.01 1.27
CA THR A 72 -7.65 7.37 0.24
C THR A 72 -6.88 6.20 -0.36
N PRO A 73 -7.41 4.96 -0.33
CA PRO A 73 -6.75 3.80 -0.92
C PRO A 73 -6.45 4.04 -2.39
N SER A 74 -5.17 3.97 -2.75
CA SER A 74 -4.67 4.30 -4.08
C SER A 74 -3.60 3.31 -4.51
N VAL A 75 -3.45 3.13 -5.82
CA VAL A 75 -2.42 2.27 -6.43
C VAL A 75 -1.67 3.09 -7.45
N PHE A 76 -0.34 3.01 -7.40
CA PHE A 76 0.55 3.67 -8.34
C PHE A 76 1.44 2.61 -8.98
N VAL A 77 1.66 2.72 -10.29
CA VAL A 77 2.66 1.93 -11.01
C VAL A 77 3.83 2.85 -11.31
N ILE A 78 5.00 2.49 -10.80
CA ILE A 78 6.23 3.26 -10.97
C ILE A 78 7.12 2.48 -11.94
N ASP A 79 7.57 3.13 -13.01
CA ASP A 79 8.44 2.50 -14.00
C ASP A 79 9.90 2.38 -13.49
N LYS A 80 10.77 1.79 -14.31
CA LYS A 80 12.19 1.60 -13.95
C LYS A 80 13.00 2.90 -13.90
N ASN A 81 12.47 4.00 -14.42
CA ASN A 81 13.08 5.33 -14.35
C ASN A 81 12.60 6.13 -13.12
N GLY A 82 11.57 5.63 -12.43
CA GLY A 82 10.97 6.29 -11.26
C GLY A 82 9.77 7.17 -11.60
N ASP A 83 9.25 7.09 -12.83
CA ASP A 83 8.09 7.85 -13.26
C ASP A 83 6.79 7.12 -12.91
N ILE A 84 5.77 7.86 -12.49
CA ILE A 84 4.41 7.32 -12.27
C ILE A 84 3.70 7.23 -13.62
N LEU A 85 3.15 6.05 -13.93
CA LEU A 85 2.40 5.77 -15.16
C LEU A 85 0.92 6.16 -15.08
#